data_AF-A0A7C6NI25-F1
#
_entry.id   AF-A0A7C6NI25-F1
#
_cell.length_a   1.000
_cell.length_b   1.000
_cell.length_c   1.000
_cell.angle_alpha   90.00
_cell.angle_beta   90.00
_cell.angle_gamma   90.00
#
_symmetry.space_group_name_H-M   'P 1'
#
loop_
_entity.id
_entity.type
_entity.pdbx_description
1 polymer ?
#
loop_
_entity_poly.entity_id
_entity_poly.type
_entity_poly.pdbx_seq_one_letter_code
_entity_poly.pdbx_strand_id
1 'polypeptide(L)'
;MMRVFSEIDTLRYPAMPDPKDYDKEQALTWVWPESQIKAILQIDPANAHGDGFLVFPLCLTVYDKDERHILTVTFQQTDFRMLSFMTGEKLRDLKGDKKGYLSPITVGIYQYDHYEEIDLLDDERDSEEMVETLLDLVTDELNLDDEPIIASPLVSS
;
A
#
# COMPACT_ATOMS: atom_id res chain seq x y z
N MET A 1 19.38 -18.31 7.28
CA MET A 1 20.02 -17.73 6.07
C MET A 1 19.28 -16.43 5.81
N MET A 2 19.95 -15.28 5.80
CA MET A 2 19.23 -14.02 5.56
C MET A 2 18.71 -13.99 4.13
N ARG A 3 17.41 -13.76 3.95
CA ARG A 3 16.79 -13.56 2.63
C ARG A 3 17.27 -12.22 2.07
N VAL A 4 17.50 -12.19 0.76
CA VAL A 4 17.90 -10.97 0.05
C VAL A 4 16.72 -10.50 -0.76
N PHE A 5 16.20 -9.33 -0.42
CA PHE A 5 15.12 -8.68 -1.15
C PHE A 5 15.68 -7.63 -2.11
N SER A 6 15.01 -7.45 -3.25
CA SER A 6 15.30 -6.41 -4.22
C SER A 6 14.55 -5.14 -3.85
N GLU A 7 15.21 -4.00 -3.98
CA GLU A 7 14.60 -2.69 -3.72
C GLU A 7 13.64 -2.30 -4.84
N ILE A 8 12.53 -1.68 -4.47
CA ILE A 8 11.56 -1.09 -5.39
C ILE A 8 12.14 0.20 -5.97
N ASP A 9 12.13 0.29 -7.29
CA ASP A 9 12.28 1.56 -7.99
C ASP A 9 10.88 2.11 -8.29
N THR A 10 10.48 3.13 -7.54
CA THR A 10 9.15 3.72 -7.63
C THR A 10 8.85 4.30 -9.02
N LEU A 11 9.89 4.70 -9.78
CA LEU A 11 9.74 5.24 -11.14
C LEU A 11 9.26 4.19 -12.15
N ARG A 12 9.28 2.89 -11.81
CA ARG A 12 8.76 1.82 -12.68
C ARG A 12 7.24 1.76 -12.69
N TYR A 13 6.58 2.32 -11.68
CA TYR A 13 5.14 2.28 -11.53
C TYR A 13 4.53 3.62 -11.92
N PRO A 14 3.51 3.65 -12.81
CA PRO A 14 2.87 4.91 -13.20
C PRO A 14 2.08 5.53 -12.05
N ALA A 15 1.64 4.72 -11.09
CA ALA A 15 0.96 5.14 -9.88
C ALA A 15 1.28 4.14 -8.77
N MET A 16 1.67 4.65 -7.61
CA MET A 16 1.84 3.88 -6.36
C MET A 16 1.78 4.85 -5.17
N PRO A 17 1.49 4.37 -3.95
CA PRO A 17 1.63 5.19 -2.74
C PRO A 17 3.06 5.73 -2.61
N ASP A 18 3.23 6.99 -2.19
CA ASP A 18 4.54 7.51 -1.83
C ASP A 18 5.02 6.80 -0.56
N PRO A 19 6.11 6.00 -0.63
CA PRO A 19 6.60 5.26 0.53
C PRO A 19 7.07 6.15 1.68
N LYS A 20 7.23 7.47 1.44
CA LYS A 20 7.71 8.46 2.41
C LYS A 20 6.62 9.39 2.94
N ASP A 21 5.39 9.26 2.47
CA ASP A 21 4.27 10.09 2.90
C ASP A 21 3.68 9.57 4.22
N TYR A 22 4.43 9.74 5.30
CA TYR A 22 4.03 9.41 6.66
C TYR A 22 4.77 10.27 7.69
N ASP A 23 4.12 10.53 8.83
CA ASP A 23 4.75 11.18 9.97
C ASP A 23 5.57 10.15 10.76
N LYS A 24 6.90 10.28 10.72
CA LYS A 24 7.84 9.36 11.38
C LYS A 24 7.63 9.25 12.90
N GLU A 25 7.11 10.28 13.54
CA GLU A 25 6.91 10.30 15.00
C GLU A 25 5.62 9.59 15.42
N GLN A 26 4.64 9.50 14.51
CA GLN A 26 3.30 8.97 14.79
C GLN A 26 3.00 7.66 14.05
N ALA A 27 3.85 7.28 13.10
CA ALA A 27 3.60 6.13 12.24
C ALA A 27 3.60 4.82 13.02
N LEU A 28 2.46 4.13 12.96
CA LEU A 28 2.34 2.79 13.49
C LEU A 28 3.19 1.84 12.65
N THR A 29 4.04 1.08 13.33
CA THR A 29 5.08 0.27 12.70
C THR A 29 5.00 -1.16 13.23
N TRP A 30 5.00 -2.13 12.33
CA TRP A 30 5.15 -3.56 12.66
C TRP A 30 6.54 -4.03 12.27
N VAL A 31 7.09 -4.94 13.06
CA VAL A 31 8.39 -5.54 12.83
C VAL A 31 8.28 -7.05 12.92
N TRP A 32 8.84 -7.75 11.94
CA TRP A 32 9.13 -9.18 11.98
C TRP A 32 10.55 -9.35 12.53
N PRO A 33 10.73 -9.66 13.84
CA PRO A 33 12.01 -9.52 14.50
C PRO A 33 13.10 -10.46 13.99
N GLU A 34 12.73 -11.68 13.59
CA GLU A 34 13.70 -12.67 13.10
C GLU A 34 14.15 -12.32 11.68
N SER A 35 13.19 -11.90 10.85
CA SER A 35 13.42 -11.50 9.47
C SER A 35 14.02 -10.10 9.34
N GLN A 36 13.97 -9.31 10.41
CA GLN A 36 14.35 -7.89 10.46
C GLN A 36 13.64 -7.04 9.39
N ILE A 37 12.37 -7.36 9.14
CA ILE A 37 11.50 -6.63 8.22
C ILE A 37 10.63 -5.66 9.02
N LYS A 38 10.40 -4.47 8.49
CA LYS A 38 9.59 -3.42 9.10
C LYS A 38 8.51 -2.97 8.12
N ALA A 39 7.26 -2.97 8.53
CA ALA A 39 6.15 -2.39 7.78
C ALA A 39 5.64 -1.13 8.48
N ILE A 40 5.44 -0.06 7.72
CA ILE A 40 4.95 1.23 8.21
C ILE A 40 3.56 1.47 7.61
N LEU A 41 2.59 1.74 8.48
CA LEU A 41 1.24 2.10 8.06
C LEU A 41 1.14 3.56 7.64
N GLN A 42 0.45 3.76 6.52
CA GLN A 42 0.11 5.05 5.95
C GLN A 42 -1.40 5.07 5.72
N ILE A 43 -2.04 6.18 6.11
CA ILE A 43 -3.46 6.43 5.90
C ILE A 43 -3.57 7.54 4.86
N ASP A 44 -4.31 7.28 3.78
CA ASP A 44 -4.48 8.20 2.66
C ASP A 44 -3.15 8.77 2.08
N PRO A 45 -2.06 7.99 1.88
CA PRO A 45 -0.84 8.53 1.30
C PRO A 45 -1.07 9.08 -0.11
N ALA A 46 -0.33 10.14 -0.43
CA ALA A 46 -0.25 10.70 -1.77
C ALA A 46 0.34 9.68 -2.76
N ASN A 47 0.10 9.92 -4.05
CA ASN A 47 0.79 9.21 -5.10
C ASN A 47 2.27 9.63 -5.14
N ALA A 48 3.18 8.67 -5.30
CA ALA A 48 4.64 8.91 -5.39
C ALA A 48 5.05 9.90 -6.49
N HIS A 49 4.20 10.11 -7.49
CA HIS A 49 4.45 11.02 -8.61
C HIS A 49 3.59 12.30 -8.55
N GLY A 50 2.86 12.53 -7.46
CA GLY A 50 2.06 13.73 -7.19
C GLY A 50 0.71 13.78 -7.89
N ASP A 51 0.61 13.25 -9.11
CA ASP A 51 -0.63 13.21 -9.89
C ASP A 51 -1.03 11.75 -10.18
N GLY A 52 -2.30 11.42 -10.00
CA GLY A 52 -2.80 10.07 -10.29
C GLY A 52 -4.30 9.95 -10.11
N PHE A 53 -4.91 9.00 -10.81
CA PHE A 53 -6.31 8.64 -10.65
C PHE A 53 -6.53 7.58 -9.56
N LEU A 54 -5.46 7.01 -9.00
CA LEU A 54 -5.55 6.09 -7.88
C LEU A 54 -5.54 6.86 -6.55
N VAL A 55 -6.43 6.47 -5.66
CA VAL A 55 -6.45 6.85 -4.24
C VAL A 55 -6.10 5.62 -3.41
N PHE A 56 -5.41 5.83 -2.31
CA PHE A 56 -4.86 4.76 -1.46
C PHE A 56 -5.38 4.91 -0.04
N PRO A 57 -6.57 4.40 0.32
CA PRO A 57 -7.12 4.59 1.66
C PRO A 57 -6.19 4.12 2.79
N LEU A 58 -5.43 3.05 2.53
CA LEU A 58 -4.56 2.43 3.51
C LEU A 58 -3.41 1.68 2.81
N CYS A 59 -2.20 1.80 3.36
CA CYS A 59 -0.99 1.23 2.78
C CYS A 59 -0.03 0.77 3.86
N LEU A 60 0.60 -0.39 3.66
CA LEU A 60 1.82 -0.79 4.36
C LEU A 60 3.00 -0.68 3.39
N THR A 61 3.95 0.20 3.75
CA THR A 61 5.24 0.28 3.07
C THR A 61 6.27 -0.49 3.87
N VAL A 62 6.95 -1.44 3.20
CA VAL A 62 7.78 -2.44 3.84
C VAL A 62 9.25 -2.22 3.50
N TYR A 63 10.07 -2.24 4.55
CA TYR A 63 11.49 -2.00 4.51
C TYR A 63 12.25 -3.20 5.08
N ASP A 64 13.41 -3.48 4.49
CA ASP A 64 14.36 -4.44 5.08
C ASP A 64 15.24 -3.80 6.16
N LYS A 65 16.11 -4.60 6.76
CA LYS A 65 17.09 -4.17 7.78
C LYS A 65 18.06 -3.07 7.35
N ASP A 66 18.23 -2.87 6.04
CA ASP A 66 19.10 -1.86 5.46
C ASP A 66 18.29 -0.61 5.06
N GLU A 67 17.03 -0.53 5.52
CA GLU A 67 16.07 0.56 5.26
C GLU A 67 15.75 0.74 3.77
N ARG A 68 15.89 -0.33 2.98
CA ARG A 68 15.51 -0.34 1.55
C ARG A 68 14.03 -0.66 1.43
N HIS A 69 13.32 0.09 0.60
CA HIS A 69 11.90 -0.17 0.31
C HIS A 69 11.77 -1.41 -0.58
N ILE A 70 11.14 -2.48 -0.09
CA ILE A 70 11.15 -3.80 -0.76
C ILE A 70 9.77 -4.30 -1.19
N LEU A 71 8.70 -3.79 -0.57
CA LEU A 71 7.32 -4.17 -0.84
C LEU A 71 6.40 -3.01 -0.45
N THR A 72 5.34 -2.80 -1.22
CA THR A 72 4.18 -2.01 -0.78
C THR A 72 2.92 -2.83 -1.03
N VAL A 73 2.09 -2.98 0.00
CA VAL A 73 0.74 -3.53 -0.14
C VAL A 73 -0.26 -2.46 0.26
N THR A 74 -1.32 -2.27 -0.52
CA THR A 74 -2.25 -1.17 -0.32
C THR A 74 -3.65 -1.52 -0.75
N PHE A 75 -4.65 -0.98 -0.06
CA PHE A 75 -5.97 -0.84 -0.64
C PHE A 75 -5.99 0.36 -1.57
N GLN A 76 -6.57 0.19 -2.75
CA GLN A 76 -6.62 1.24 -3.76
C GLN A 76 -7.95 1.28 -4.49
N GLN A 77 -8.32 2.48 -4.92
CA GLN A 77 -9.49 2.75 -5.74
C GLN A 77 -9.13 3.72 -6.86
N THR A 78 -9.82 3.60 -8.00
CA THR A 78 -9.79 4.60 -9.05
C THR A 78 -10.80 5.71 -8.76
N ASP A 79 -10.36 6.97 -8.70
CA ASP A 79 -11.23 8.14 -8.80
C ASP A 79 -11.57 8.42 -10.26
N PHE A 80 -12.78 8.05 -10.67
CA PHE A 80 -13.26 8.23 -12.03
C PHE A 80 -13.34 9.70 -12.45
N ARG A 81 -13.44 10.66 -11.52
CA ARG A 81 -13.40 12.09 -11.86
C ARG A 81 -12.02 12.49 -12.33
N MET A 82 -10.99 12.03 -11.61
CA MET A 82 -9.61 12.30 -11.97
C MET A 82 -9.25 11.57 -13.27
N LEU A 83 -9.65 10.30 -13.40
CA LEU A 83 -9.46 9.55 -14.64
C LEU A 83 -10.15 10.23 -15.84
N SER A 84 -11.39 10.70 -15.67
CA SER A 84 -12.12 11.47 -16.69
C SER A 84 -11.40 12.75 -17.06
N PHE A 85 -10.87 13.48 -16.08
CA PHE A 85 -10.09 14.71 -16.31
C PHE A 85 -8.79 14.44 -17.08
N MET A 86 -8.06 13.40 -16.71
CA MET A 86 -6.77 13.04 -17.33
C MET A 86 -6.92 12.50 -18.75
N THR A 87 -7.98 11.72 -19.03
CA THR A 87 -8.19 11.04 -20.32
C THR A 87 -9.07 11.84 -21.28
N GLY A 88 -9.86 12.79 -20.77
CA GLY A 88 -10.91 13.48 -21.54
C GLY A 88 -12.15 12.62 -21.80
N GLU A 89 -12.21 11.40 -21.28
CA GLU A 89 -13.38 10.53 -21.39
C GLU A 89 -14.54 11.04 -20.52
N LYS A 90 -15.78 10.71 -20.90
CA LYS A 90 -16.94 11.13 -20.12
C LYS A 90 -17.04 10.29 -18.85
N LEU A 91 -17.14 10.96 -17.70
CA LEU A 91 -17.31 10.34 -16.39
C LEU A 91 -18.37 9.24 -16.33
N ARG A 92 -19.50 9.42 -17.02
CA ARG A 92 -20.60 8.43 -17.05
C ARG A 92 -20.21 7.13 -17.77
N ASP A 93 -19.32 7.22 -18.76
CA ASP A 93 -18.87 6.08 -19.55
C ASP A 93 -17.84 5.27 -18.72
N LEU A 94 -17.04 5.95 -17.89
CA LEU A 94 -16.10 5.33 -16.95
C LEU A 94 -16.80 4.64 -15.76
N LYS A 95 -17.71 5.34 -15.08
CA LYS A 95 -18.34 4.82 -13.84
C LYS A 95 -19.53 3.87 -14.11
N GLY A 96 -20.08 3.91 -15.32
CA GLY A 96 -21.35 3.25 -15.66
C GLY A 96 -22.50 3.72 -14.75
N ASP A 97 -23.24 2.74 -14.22
CA ASP A 97 -24.40 2.98 -13.35
C ASP A 97 -24.04 3.10 -11.85
N LYS A 98 -22.75 3.05 -11.50
CA LYS A 98 -22.31 3.08 -10.09
C LYS A 98 -22.68 4.40 -9.41
N LYS A 99 -23.12 4.29 -8.15
CA LYS A 99 -23.34 5.42 -7.24
C LYS A 99 -21.99 5.84 -6.66
N GLY A 100 -21.64 7.12 -6.76
CA GLY A 100 -20.33 7.64 -6.35
C GLY A 100 -19.37 7.83 -7.53
N TYR A 101 -18.10 8.06 -7.19
CA TYR A 101 -17.02 8.39 -8.13
C TYR A 101 -15.77 7.50 -7.97
N LEU A 102 -15.76 6.62 -6.97
CA LEU A 102 -14.67 5.68 -6.75
C LEU A 102 -15.04 4.31 -7.32
N SER A 103 -14.05 3.57 -7.79
CA SER A 103 -14.19 2.14 -8.06
C SER A 103 -14.42 1.37 -6.74
N PRO A 104 -14.85 0.09 -6.81
CA PRO A 104 -14.68 -0.84 -5.69
C PRO A 104 -13.24 -0.88 -5.20
N ILE A 105 -13.04 -1.27 -3.95
CA ILE A 105 -11.70 -1.38 -3.36
C ILE A 105 -11.03 -2.63 -3.95
N THR A 106 -9.77 -2.46 -4.33
CA THR A 106 -8.88 -3.55 -4.74
C THR A 106 -7.63 -3.51 -3.87
N VAL A 107 -6.86 -4.60 -3.86
CA VAL A 107 -5.53 -4.64 -3.24
C VAL A 107 -4.48 -4.52 -4.33
N GLY A 108 -3.56 -3.57 -4.19
CA GLY A 108 -2.35 -3.46 -5.00
C GLY A 108 -1.13 -3.99 -4.25
N ILE A 109 -0.35 -4.84 -4.90
CA ILE A 109 0.91 -5.39 -4.38
C ILE A 109 2.02 -4.93 -5.32
N TYR A 110 2.93 -4.10 -4.82
CA TYR A 110 4.04 -3.52 -5.58
C TYR A 110 5.35 -4.14 -5.10
N GLN A 111 6.07 -4.81 -6.00
CA GLN A 111 7.39 -5.42 -5.76
C GLN A 111 8.44 -4.79 -6.70
N TYR A 112 9.67 -5.30 -6.70
CA TYR A 112 10.74 -4.71 -7.51
C TYR A 112 10.53 -4.86 -9.03
N ASP A 113 9.94 -5.98 -9.48
CA ASP A 113 9.73 -6.32 -10.89
C ASP A 113 8.29 -6.71 -11.23
N HIS A 114 7.41 -6.72 -10.23
CA HIS A 114 6.05 -7.18 -10.37
C HIS A 114 5.06 -6.25 -9.67
N TYR A 115 3.90 -6.09 -10.31
CA TYR A 115 2.72 -5.47 -9.73
C TYR A 115 1.55 -6.43 -9.93
N GLU A 116 0.82 -6.68 -8.84
CA GLU A 116 -0.41 -7.46 -8.83
C GLU A 116 -1.57 -6.61 -8.30
N GLU A 117 -2.74 -6.79 -8.88
CA GLU A 117 -4.00 -6.21 -8.42
C GLU A 117 -4.98 -7.35 -8.14
N ILE A 118 -5.53 -7.36 -6.92
CA ILE A 118 -6.45 -8.38 -6.44
C ILE A 118 -7.80 -7.74 -6.16
N ASP A 119 -8.84 -8.24 -6.81
CA ASP A 119 -10.22 -7.86 -6.53
C ASP A 119 -10.67 -8.39 -5.16
N LEU A 120 -11.25 -7.53 -4.34
CA LEU A 120 -11.88 -7.96 -3.09
C LEU A 120 -13.31 -8.43 -3.36
N LEU A 121 -13.68 -9.54 -2.71
CA LEU A 121 -15.04 -10.07 -2.77
C LEU A 121 -16.01 -9.34 -1.82
N ASP A 122 -15.48 -8.59 -0.85
CA ASP A 122 -16.26 -7.84 0.14
C ASP A 122 -15.62 -6.47 0.42
N ASP A 123 -16.43 -5.42 0.31
CA ASP A 123 -16.06 -4.01 0.49
C ASP A 123 -16.36 -3.51 1.92
N GLU A 124 -17.08 -4.28 2.75
CA GLU A 124 -17.40 -3.91 4.13
C GLU A 124 -16.35 -4.50 5.10
N ARG A 125 -15.26 -3.77 5.31
CA ARG A 125 -14.26 -4.07 6.36
C ARG A 125 -14.05 -2.87 7.26
N ASP A 126 -13.82 -3.12 8.53
CA ASP A 126 -13.34 -2.07 9.41
C ASP A 126 -11.82 -1.85 9.23
N SER A 127 -11.31 -0.77 9.81
CA SER A 127 -9.90 -0.41 9.67
C SER A 127 -8.93 -1.44 10.26
N GLU A 128 -9.35 -2.19 11.30
CA GLU A 128 -8.51 -3.19 11.95
C GLU A 128 -8.37 -4.41 11.05
N GLU A 129 -9.50 -4.93 10.53
CA GLU A 129 -9.51 -6.04 9.56
C GLU A 129 -8.74 -5.69 8.27
N MET A 130 -8.81 -4.44 7.82
CA MET A 130 -8.03 -3.96 6.69
C MET A 130 -6.52 -4.03 6.99
N VAL A 131 -6.07 -3.55 8.15
CA VAL A 131 -4.65 -3.63 8.54
C VAL A 131 -4.19 -5.08 8.64
N GLU A 132 -4.97 -5.95 9.28
CA GLU A 132 -4.66 -7.39 9.38
C GLU A 132 -4.49 -8.03 8.00
N THR A 133 -5.39 -7.71 7.06
CA THR A 133 -5.28 -8.18 5.67
C THR A 133 -3.96 -7.77 5.02
N LEU A 134 -3.52 -6.52 5.21
CA LEU A 134 -2.26 -6.05 4.66
C LEU A 134 -1.06 -6.74 5.33
N LEU A 135 -1.11 -6.98 6.64
CA LEU A 135 -0.05 -7.69 7.36
C LEU A 135 0.09 -9.14 6.90
N ASP A 136 -1.02 -9.84 6.71
CA ASP A 136 -1.05 -11.21 6.18
C ASP A 136 -0.41 -11.27 4.79
N LEU A 137 -0.76 -10.32 3.91
CA LEU A 137 -0.14 -10.20 2.58
C LEU A 137 1.36 -9.94 2.66
N VAL A 138 1.85 -9.11 3.58
CA VAL A 138 3.30 -8.91 3.77
C VAL A 138 3.98 -10.21 4.20
N THR A 139 3.39 -10.94 5.14
CA THR A 139 3.89 -12.24 5.60
C THR A 139 3.96 -13.24 4.45
N ASP A 140 2.90 -13.35 3.65
CA ASP A 140 2.81 -14.30 2.54
C ASP A 140 3.76 -13.94 1.40
N GLU A 141 3.76 -12.68 0.94
CA GLU A 141 4.56 -12.20 -0.19
C GLU A 141 6.07 -12.31 0.08
N LEU A 142 6.49 -12.07 1.33
CA LEU A 142 7.89 -12.21 1.74
C LEU A 142 8.18 -13.61 2.31
N ASN A 143 7.16 -14.48 2.41
CA ASN A 143 7.16 -15.82 2.98
C ASN A 143 7.80 -15.86 4.37
N LEU A 144 7.41 -14.94 5.26
CA LEU A 144 8.02 -14.76 6.58
C LEU A 144 7.60 -15.89 7.53
N ASP A 145 8.54 -16.34 8.34
CA ASP A 145 8.36 -17.48 9.25
C ASP A 145 8.00 -17.04 10.68
N ASP A 146 7.98 -15.72 10.94
CA ASP A 146 7.71 -15.08 12.21
C ASP A 146 6.46 -14.17 12.16
N GLU A 147 5.93 -13.82 13.33
CA GLU A 147 4.76 -12.96 13.47
C GLU A 147 5.18 -11.49 13.65
N PRO A 148 4.43 -10.53 13.08
CA PRO A 148 4.71 -9.12 13.28
C PRO A 148 4.38 -8.69 14.71
N ILE A 149 5.24 -7.87 15.30
CA ILE A 149 4.97 -7.17 16.56
C ILE A 149 4.91 -5.66 16.33
N ILE A 150 4.02 -4.98 17.04
CA ILE A 150 3.97 -3.51 17.01
C ILE A 150 5.22 -2.96 17.68
N ALA A 151 6.04 -2.24 16.92
CA ALA A 151 7.07 -1.39 17.47
C ALA A 151 6.39 -0.14 18.04
N SER A 152 6.51 0.07 19.35
CA SER A 152 6.03 1.31 19.97
C SER A 152 6.62 2.52 19.23
N PRO A 153 5.87 3.62 19.04
CA PRO A 153 6.43 4.82 18.43
C PRO A 153 7.70 5.20 19.18
N LEU A 154 8.77 5.50 18.45
CA LEU A 154 10.05 5.92 18.99
C LEU A 154 9.83 7.19 19.81
N VAL A 155 9.57 7.03 21.11
CA VAL A 155 9.60 8.15 22.05
C VAL A 155 11.07 8.53 22.18
N SER A 156 11.47 9.50 21.36
CA SER A 156 12.75 10.18 21.50
C SER A 156 12.87 10.65 22.96
N SER A 157 13.84 10.08 23.68
CA SER A 157 14.23 10.52 25.03
C SER A 157 15.04 11.81 24.96
#